data_AF-A0A212SAQ7-F1
#
_entry.id   AF-A0A212SAQ7-F1
#
_cell.length_a   1.000
_cell.length_b   1.000
_cell.length_c   1.000
_cell.angle_alpha   90.00
_cell.angle_beta   90.00
_cell.angle_gamma   90.00
#
_symmetry.space_group_name_H-M   'P 1'
#
loop_
_entity.id
_entity.type
_entity.pdbx_description
1 polymer ?
#
loop_
_entity_poly.entity_id
_entity_poly.type
_entity_poly.pdbx_seq_one_letter_code
_entity_poly.pdbx_strand_id
1 'polypeptide(L)' 'MKDHDRWLLARASREGRLKGRRGTSHLPQALDLALEKPIVTPELLAKALNVSARAGQNLIAELGLRELTGRRRYRAWGIL' A
#
# COMPACT_ATOMS: atom_id res chain seq x y z
N MET A 1 -8.24 13.97 12.37
CA MET A 1 -7.65 13.09 13.41
C MET A 1 -8.41 11.76 13.59
N LYS A 2 -9.66 11.62 13.13
CA LYS A 2 -10.43 10.36 13.23
C LYS A 2 -10.02 9.28 12.22
N ASP A 3 -9.40 9.69 11.11
CA ASP A 3 -8.95 8.75 10.09
C ASP A 3 -7.80 7.90 10.61
N HIS A 4 -6.77 8.50 11.23
CA HIS A 4 -5.57 7.78 11.70
C HIS A 4 -5.85 6.56 12.62
N ASP A 5 -6.83 6.66 13.53
CA ASP A 5 -7.20 5.54 14.41
C ASP A 5 -7.95 4.41 13.67
N ARG A 6 -8.77 4.74 12.67
CA ARG A 6 -9.37 3.75 11.77
C ARG A 6 -8.31 3.03 10.94
N TRP A 7 -7.20 3.71 10.65
CA TRP A 7 -6.10 3.20 9.83
C TRP A 7 -5.19 2.25 10.62
N LEU A 8 -4.99 2.51 11.92
CA LEU A 8 -4.32 1.59 12.84
C LEU A 8 -5.09 0.27 13.02
N LEU A 9 -6.42 0.31 13.01
CA LEU A 9 -7.26 -0.90 13.06
C LEU A 9 -7.14 -1.74 11.78
N ALA A 10 -7.06 -1.08 10.61
CA ALA A 10 -6.81 -1.75 9.34
C ALA A 10 -5.37 -2.32 9.24
N ARG A 11 -4.39 -1.65 9.87
CA ARG A 11 -3.00 -2.13 10.04
C ARG A 11 -2.98 -3.44 10.83
N ALA A 12 -3.62 -3.51 12.00
CA ALA A 12 -3.63 -4.71 12.85
C ALA A 12 -4.21 -5.96 12.14
N SER A 13 -5.25 -5.78 11.32
CA SER A 13 -5.82 -6.85 10.49
C SER A 13 -4.89 -7.30 9.35
N ARG A 14 -4.13 -6.37 8.76
CA ARG A 14 -3.20 -6.63 7.65
C ARG A 14 -1.86 -7.20 8.10
N GLU A 15 -1.35 -6.78 9.25
CA GLU A 15 -0.10 -7.28 9.87
C GLU A 15 -0.23 -8.78 10.23
N GLY A 16 -1.45 -9.24 10.54
CA GLY A 16 -1.77 -10.67 10.67
C GLY A 16 -1.54 -11.50 9.39
N ARG A 17 -1.66 -10.89 8.19
CA ARG A 17 -1.36 -11.55 6.90
C ARG A 17 0.13 -11.52 6.54
N LEU A 18 0.90 -10.63 7.15
CA LEU A 18 2.36 -10.54 6.99
C LEU A 18 3.11 -11.58 7.83
N LYS A 19 2.50 -12.10 8.91
CA LYS A 19 3.11 -13.02 9.88
C LYS A 19 3.55 -14.40 9.34
N GLY A 20 3.34 -14.68 8.05
CA GLY A 20 3.74 -15.93 7.39
C GLY A 20 4.41 -15.77 6.02
N ARG A 21 4.69 -14.54 5.56
CA ARG A 21 5.32 -14.31 4.25
C ARG A 21 6.79 -13.91 4.39
N ARG A 22 7.62 -14.48 3.51
CA ARG A 22 9.09 -14.46 3.52
C ARG A 22 9.67 -13.08 3.89
N GLY A 23 10.71 -13.07 4.72
CA GLY A 23 11.42 -11.87 5.20
C GLY A 23 12.08 -10.98 4.13
N THR A 24 11.82 -11.22 2.84
CA THR A 24 12.26 -10.40 1.71
C THR A 24 11.14 -9.56 1.07
N SER A 25 9.93 -9.56 1.65
CA SER A 25 8.81 -8.81 1.07
C SER A 25 8.98 -7.31 1.32
N HIS A 26 8.90 -6.47 0.28
CA HIS A 26 8.82 -5.00 0.39
C HIS A 26 7.44 -4.52 0.89
N LEU A 27 6.61 -5.45 1.36
CA LEU A 27 5.22 -5.23 1.77
C LEU A 27 5.08 -4.41 3.07
N PRO A 28 5.92 -4.59 4.11
CA PRO A 28 5.93 -3.71 5.27
C PRO A 28 6.28 -2.28 4.88
N GLN A 29 7.30 -2.11 4.04
CA GLN A 29 7.77 -0.78 3.60
C GLN A 29 6.72 -0.09 2.70
N ALA A 30 6.02 -0.85 1.85
CA ALA A 30 4.89 -0.35 1.07
C ALA A 30 3.72 0.09 1.97
N LEU A 31 3.48 -0.62 3.08
CA LEU A 31 2.48 -0.25 4.07
C LEU A 31 2.88 1.04 4.79
N ASP A 32 4.13 1.16 5.25
CA ASP A 32 4.62 2.37 5.92
C ASP A 32 4.50 3.60 5.01
N LEU A 33 4.85 3.48 3.73
CA LEU A 33 4.66 4.54 2.73
C LEU A 33 3.19 4.92 2.53
N ALA A 34 2.28 3.94 2.55
CA ALA A 34 0.84 4.19 2.44
C ALA A 34 0.26 4.83 3.71
N LEU A 35 0.91 4.65 4.86
CA LEU A 35 0.54 5.32 6.12
C LEU A 35 1.05 6.76 6.16
N GLU A 36 2.23 7.03 5.62
CA GLU A 36 2.76 8.40 5.49
C GLU A 36 2.01 9.22 4.44
N LYS A 37 1.59 8.57 3.34
CA LYS A 37 0.92 9.23 2.22
C LYS A 37 -0.40 8.50 1.94
N PRO A 38 -1.55 9.14 2.23
CA PRO A 38 -2.87 8.51 2.07
C PRO A 38 -3.24 8.22 0.60
N ILE A 39 -2.48 8.78 -0.34
CA ILE A 39 -2.62 8.56 -1.77
C ILE A 39 -1.29 7.99 -2.28
N VAL A 40 -1.31 6.72 -2.68
CA VAL A 40 -0.16 6.03 -3.26
C VAL A 40 -0.43 5.62 -4.70
N THR A 41 0.61 5.70 -5.53
CA THR A 41 0.60 5.18 -6.90
C THR A 41 1.64 4.05 -7.02
N PRO A 42 1.48 3.13 -7.98
CA PRO A 42 2.42 2.05 -8.22
C PRO A 42 3.81 2.57 -8.53
N GLU A 43 3.88 3.70 -9.25
CA GLU A 43 5.13 4.38 -9.59
C GLU A 43 5.80 5.00 -8.35
N LEU A 44 5.01 5.54 -7.42
CA LEU A 44 5.52 6.06 -6.14
C LEU A 44 6.14 4.93 -5.31
N LEU A 45 5.43 3.81 -5.17
CA LEU A 45 5.93 2.63 -4.46
C LEU A 45 7.16 2.03 -5.15
N ALA A 46 7.12 1.92 -6.47
CA ALA A 46 8.25 1.43 -7.26
C ALA A 46 9.50 2.29 -7.06
N LYS A 47 9.36 3.62 -7.08
CA LYS A 47 10.46 4.55 -6.88
C LYS A 47 10.98 4.52 -5.43
N ALA A 48 10.09 4.50 -4.45
CA ALA A 48 10.47 4.54 -3.04
C ALA A 48 11.14 3.23 -2.57
N LEU A 49 10.73 2.09 -3.13
CA LEU A 49 11.25 0.76 -2.78
C LEU A 49 12.33 0.28 -3.75
N ASN A 50 12.68 1.09 -4.75
CA ASN A 50 13.60 0.73 -5.84
C ASN A 50 13.25 -0.62 -6.50
N VAL A 51 11.97 -0.84 -6.75
CA VAL A 51 11.44 -2.04 -7.40
C VAL A 51 10.85 -1.69 -8.77
N SER A 52 10.57 -2.71 -9.58
CA SER A 52 9.91 -2.51 -10.86
C SER A 52 8.48 -1.95 -10.69
N ALA A 53 7.98 -1.22 -11.69
CA ALA A 53 6.60 -0.72 -11.69
C ALA A 53 5.56 -1.85 -11.51
N ARG A 54 5.85 -3.05 -12.03
CA ARG A 54 5.02 -4.24 -11.85
C ARG A 54 5.04 -4.75 -10.41
N ALA A 55 6.19 -4.72 -9.75
CA ALA A 55 6.28 -5.02 -8.33
C ALA A 55 5.49 -3.99 -7.50
N GLY A 56 5.56 -2.70 -7.83
CA GLY A 56 4.72 -1.66 -7.22
C GLY A 56 3.22 -1.94 -7.36
N GLN A 57 2.76 -2.36 -8.54
CA GLN A 57 1.36 -2.76 -8.77
C GLN A 57 0.97 -4.00 -7.95
N ASN A 58 1.83 -5.01 -7.91
CA ASN A 58 1.60 -6.22 -7.09
C ASN A 58 1.48 -5.87 -5.61
N LEU A 59 2.35 -4.98 -5.09
CA LEU A 59 2.28 -4.52 -3.70
C LEU A 59 0.96 -3.84 -3.38
N ILE A 60 0.44 -2.99 -4.27
CA ILE A 60 -0.88 -2.36 -4.11
C ILE A 60 -2.00 -3.39 -4.07
N ALA A 61 -1.96 -4.37 -4.99
CA ALA A 61 -2.94 -5.45 -5.05
C ALA A 61 -2.90 -6.33 -3.80
N GLU A 62 -1.71 -6.66 -3.31
CA GLU A 62 -1.52 -7.45 -2.08
C GLU A 62 -1.94 -6.67 -0.81
N LEU A 63 -1.69 -5.36 -0.77
CA LEU A 63 -2.20 -4.50 0.29
C LEU A 63 -3.73 -4.33 0.23
N GLY A 64 -4.35 -4.58 -0.92
CA GLY A 64 -5.80 -4.43 -1.12
C GLY A 64 -6.25 -2.98 -0.93
N LEU A 65 -5.44 -2.03 -1.41
CA LEU A 65 -5.79 -0.61 -1.36
C LEU A 65 -6.95 -0.32 -2.32
N ARG A 66 -7.81 0.63 -1.97
CA ARG A 66 -8.97 0.96 -2.78
C ARG A 66 -8.58 2.01 -3.82
N GLU A 67 -8.93 1.76 -5.08
CA GLU A 67 -8.72 2.73 -6.16
C GLU A 67 -9.59 3.97 -5.88
N LEU A 68 -8.93 5.12 -5.70
CA LEU A 68 -9.59 6.40 -5.43
C LEU A 68 -9.93 7.13 -6.73
N THR A 69 -9.12 6.95 -7.78
CA THR A 69 -9.32 7.63 -9.06
C THR A 69 -9.92 6.68 -10.09
N GLY A 70 -11.19 6.88 -10.48
CA GLY A 70 -11.87 6.09 -11.52
C GLY A 70 -11.40 6.37 -12.96
N ARG A 71 -10.11 6.68 -13.18
CA ARG A 71 -9.55 7.04 -14.50
C ARG A 71 -8.54 6.00 -14.97
N ARG A 72 -8.70 5.53 -16.21
CA ARG A 72 -7.93 4.44 -16.84
C ARG A 72 -6.41 4.65 -16.90
N ARG A 73 -5.92 5.91 -16.84
CA ARG A 73 -4.49 6.28 -17.05
C ARG A 73 -3.77 6.77 -15.81
N TYR A 74 -4.45 7.43 -14.88
CA TYR A 74 -3.86 7.95 -13.65
C TYR A 74 -4.62 7.37 -12.47
N ARG A 75 -4.11 6.23 -12.00
CA ARG A 75 -4.68 5.49 -10.90
C ARG A 75 -3.92 5.82 -9.63
N ALA A 76 -4.67 6.14 -8.59
CA ALA A 76 -4.16 6.38 -7.27
C ALA A 76 -5.02 5.57 -6.30
N TRP A 77 -4.36 4.97 -5.33
CA TRP A 77 -4.96 4.09 -4.36
C TRP A 77 -4.80 4.70 -2.98
N GLY A 78 -5.82 4.53 -2.15
CA GLY A 78 -5.78 4.97 -0.78
C GLY A 78 -6.37 3.94 0.16
N ILE A 79 -6.07 4.15 1.43
CA ILE A 79 -6.71 3.44 2.53
C ILE A 79 -7.99 4.24 2.83
N LEU A 80 -9.16 3.65 2.57
CA LEU A 80 -10.47 4.21 2.94
C LEU A 80 -10.92 3.58 4.26
#